data_AF-A0A916S9I1-F1
#
_entry.id   AF-A0A916S9I1-F1
#
_cell.length_a   1.000
_cell.length_b   1.000
_cell.length_c   1.000
_cell.angle_alpha   90.00
_cell.angle_beta   90.00
_cell.angle_gamma   90.00
#
_symmetry.space_group_name_H-M   'P 1'
#
loop_
_entity.id
_entity.type
_entity.pdbx_description
1 polymer ?
#
loop_
_entity_poly.entity_id
_entity_poly.type
_entity_poly.pdbx_seq_one_letter_code
_entity_poly.pdbx_strand_id
1 'polypeptide(L)' 'MSNIIRFLLISIMALSILALLIVYFQSYIPEFHMAKALPLAIVAGLSTIAVAIYEKKK' A
#
# COMPACT_ATOMS: atom_id res chain seq x y z
N MET A 1 22.76 7.17 -3.35
CA MET A 1 21.69 6.73 -2.42
C MET A 1 20.27 6.72 -3.03
N SER A 2 20.04 7.10 -4.30
CA SER A 2 18.72 7.60 -4.77
C SER A 2 17.82 6.68 -5.63
N ASN A 3 18.17 5.42 -5.86
CA ASN A 3 17.29 4.51 -6.61
C ASN A 3 16.76 3.36 -5.75
N ILE A 4 17.58 2.84 -4.82
CA ILE A 4 17.15 1.75 -3.92
C ILE A 4 15.98 2.18 -3.05
N ILE A 5 16.02 3.37 -2.43
CA ILE A 5 14.93 3.88 -1.59
C ILE A 5 13.67 4.11 -2.44
N ARG A 6 13.82 4.63 -3.66
CA ARG A 6 12.72 4.82 -4.61
C ARG A 6 12.02 3.49 -4.91
N PHE A 7 12.79 2.48 -5.33
CA PHE A 7 12.26 1.16 -5.66
C PHE A 7 11.65 0.47 -4.44
N LEU A 8 12.23 0.67 -3.25
CA LEU A 8 11.68 0.18 -1.99
C LEU A 8 10.29 0.78 -1.72
N LEU A 9 10.16 2.12 -1.79
CA LEU A 9 8.89 2.80 -1.56
C LEU A 9 7.82 2.38 -2.57
N ILE A 10 8.19 2.31 -3.85
CA ILE A 10 7.29 1.85 -4.92
C ILE A 10 6.88 0.38 -4.69
N SER A 11 7.80 -0.48 -4.26
CA SER A 11 7.50 -1.89 -3.98
C SER A 11 6.53 -2.05 -2.81
N ILE A 12 6.73 -1.30 -1.71
CA ILE A 12 5.83 -1.30 -0.56
C ILE A 12 4.43 -0.82 -0.98
N MET A 13 4.36 0.25 -1.78
CA MET A 13 3.11 0.78 -2.32
C MET A 13 2.41 -0.26 -3.20
N ALA A 14 3.12 -0.88 -4.16
CA ALA A 14 2.54 -1.88 -5.05
C ALA A 14 2.04 -3.12 -4.29
N LEU A 15 2.83 -3.64 -3.35
CA LEU A 15 2.47 -4.82 -2.56
C LEU A 15 1.27 -4.55 -1.64
N SER A 16 1.19 -3.38 -1.01
CA SER A 16 0.07 -3.02 -0.14
C SER A 16 -1.23 -2.84 -0.93
N ILE A 17 -1.18 -2.24 -2.12
CA ILE A 17 -2.35 -2.14 -3.02
C ILE A 17 -2.80 -3.53 -3.48
N LEU A 18 -1.87 -4.39 -3.91
CA LEU A 18 -2.19 -5.76 -4.32
C LEU A 18 -2.82 -6.56 -3.18
N ALA A 19 -2.27 -6.47 -1.97
CA ALA A 19 -2.82 -7.13 -0.79
C ALA A 19 -4.23 -6.61 -0.47
N LEU A 20 -4.45 -5.29 -0.56
CA LEU A 20 -5.78 -4.70 -0.35
C LEU A 20 -6.80 -5.20 -1.38
N LEU A 21 -6.42 -5.28 -2.65
CA LEU A 21 -7.26 -5.82 -3.71
C LEU A 21 -7.61 -7.30 -3.46
N ILE A 22 -6.64 -8.12 -3.07
CA ILE A 22 -6.87 -9.54 -2.74
C ILE A 22 -7.91 -9.66 -1.62
N VAL A 23 -7.77 -8.85 -0.56
CA VAL A 23 -8.75 -8.84 0.53
C VAL A 23 -10.12 -8.43 0.00
N TYR A 24 -10.20 -7.39 -0.84
CA TYR A 24 -11.44 -6.90 -1.43
C TYR A 24 -12.16 -7.91 -2.34
N PHE A 25 -11.41 -8.72 -3.09
CA PHE A 25 -11.97 -9.71 -4.02
C PHE A 25 -12.21 -11.09 -3.40
N GLN A 26 -11.71 -11.36 -2.20
CA GLN A 26 -11.98 -12.61 -1.49
C GLN A 26 -13.42 -12.63 -0.95
N SER A 27 -14.04 -13.81 -0.89
CA SER A 27 -15.41 -14.01 -0.38
C SER A 27 -15.68 -13.15 0.86
N TYR A 28 -16.63 -12.23 0.73
CA TYR A 28 -16.84 -11.15 1.70
C TYR A 28 -17.44 -11.69 3.00
N ILE A 29 -16.63 -11.69 4.06
CA ILE A 29 -17.07 -11.90 5.45
C ILE A 29 -16.80 -10.60 6.21
N PRO A 30 -17.83 -9.82 6.60
CA PRO A 30 -17.68 -8.44 7.03
C PRO A 30 -16.62 -8.22 8.11
N GLU A 31 -16.63 -9.04 9.16
CA GLU A 31 -15.77 -8.90 10.34
C GLU A 31 -14.29 -9.12 9.99
N PHE A 32 -14.01 -10.15 9.19
CA PHE A 32 -12.65 -10.47 8.75
C PHE A 32 -12.14 -9.51 7.67
N HIS A 33 -13.05 -9.00 6.85
CA HIS A 33 -12.74 -8.10 5.76
C HIS A 33 -12.31 -6.73 6.29
N MET A 34 -13.10 -6.15 7.21
CA MET A 34 -12.73 -4.87 7.86
C MET A 34 -11.42 -4.98 8.65
N ALA A 35 -11.23 -6.06 9.41
CA ALA A 35 -10.03 -6.25 10.22
C ALA A 35 -8.74 -6.33 9.37
N LYS A 36 -8.81 -6.87 8.14
CA LYS A 36 -7.66 -6.98 7.23
C LYS A 36 -7.52 -5.78 6.28
N ALA A 37 -8.64 -5.26 5.77
CA ALA A 37 -8.63 -4.18 4.79
C ALA A 37 -8.19 -2.86 5.40
N LEU A 38 -8.60 -2.55 6.65
CA LEU A 38 -8.31 -1.27 7.27
C LEU A 38 -6.79 -1.02 7.46
N PRO A 39 -6.00 -1.94 8.06
CA PRO A 39 -4.55 -1.76 8.14
C PRO A 39 -3.89 -1.66 6.76
N LEU A 40 -4.32 -2.46 5.79
CA LEU A 40 -3.77 -2.44 4.43
C LEU A 40 -4.05 -1.12 3.72
N ALA A 41 -5.25 -0.55 3.88
CA ALA A 41 -5.62 0.74 3.30
C ALA A 41 -4.79 1.88 3.88
N ILE A 42 -4.50 1.86 5.19
CA ILE A 42 -3.61 2.83 5.85
C ILE A 42 -2.20 2.74 5.26
N VAL A 43 -1.64 1.54 5.15
CA VAL A 43 -0.29 1.33 4.60
C VAL A 43 -0.23 1.73 3.13
N ALA A 44 -1.23 1.38 2.32
CA ALA A 44 -1.32 1.78 0.92
C ALA A 44 -1.40 3.30 0.76
N GLY A 45 -2.21 3.99 1.57
CA GLY A 45 -2.32 5.45 1.56
C GLY A 45 -1.01 6.14 1.96
N LEU A 46 -0.42 5.74 3.09
CA LEU A 46 0.82 6.34 3.60
C LEU A 46 2.01 6.09 2.66
N SER A 47 2.13 4.89 2.10
CA SER A 47 3.18 4.57 1.12
C SER A 47 3.02 5.37 -0.17
N THR A 48 1.79 5.59 -0.64
CA THR A 48 1.51 6.47 -1.80
C THR A 48 1.95 7.91 -1.53
N ILE A 49 1.63 8.46 -0.35
CA ILE A 49 2.07 9.80 0.05
C ILE A 49 3.60 9.86 0.12
N ALA A 50 4.24 8.84 0.71
CA ALA A 50 5.71 8.78 0.80
C ALA A 50 6.37 8.75 -0.58
N VAL A 51 5.86 7.96 -1.53
CA VAL A 51 6.32 7.95 -2.93
C VAL A 51 6.13 9.32 -3.57
N ALA A 52 4.96 9.94 -3.41
CA ALA A 52 4.66 11.25 -4.00
C ALA A 52 5.59 12.36 -3.48
N ILE A 53 5.87 12.38 -2.17
CA ILE A 53 6.83 13.32 -1.56
C ILE A 53 8.25 13.06 -2.09
N TYR A 54 8.64 11.78 -2.21
CA TYR A 54 9.95 11.40 -2.70
C TYR A 54 10.17 11.82 -4.16
N GLU A 55 9.21 11.56 -5.04
CA GLU A 55 9.29 11.96 -6.45
C GLU A 55 9.24 13.49 -6.61
N LYS A 56 8.46 14.22 -5.81
CA LYS A 56 8.41 15.69 -5.85
C LYS A 56 9.72 16.36 -5.44
N LYS A 57 10.49 15.73 -4.53
CA LYS A 57 11.78 16.26 -4.05
C LYS A 57 12.94 16.01 -5.02
N LYS A 58 12.74 15.17 -6.03
CA LYS A 58 13.76 14.81 -7.03
C LYS A 58 13.59 15.68 -8.27
#